data_AF-A0A9E3SEZ5-F1
#
_entry.id   AF-A0A9E3SEZ5-F1
#
_cell.length_a   1.000
_cell.length_b   1.000
_cell.length_c   1.000
_cell.angle_alpha   90.00
_cell.angle_beta   90.00
_cell.angle_gamma   90.00
#
_symmetry.space_group_name_H-M   'P 1'
#
loop_
_entity.id
_entity.type
_entity.pdbx_description
1 polymer ?
#
loop_
_entity_poly.entity_id
_entity_poly.type
_entity_poly.pdbx_seq_one_letter_code
_entity_poly.pdbx_strand_id
1 'polypeptide(L)'
;MFLIFDTETTGLPKNFNAPVSDTDNWPRMVQLAWQLHDAEGKLLDVANYIVKPDGYTIPFNATKVHGLTTEHAIQHGLPLDEVLQKFQEILKQTTFLVGHNIGFDINIAGAEFYRIAQDNPLASFLKLDTCTETTASLCQLPGGRGGKFKLPNLSELHETLFQTGFDEAHNASADVEATARCFLELIRIESFTAKDLHTEDSFFENFKKANPEKIGPLGISITSNAIPETLEDAGETEVIAASLSPTEKRQLSGDFAHLRNHTTFSILNSTTNIAALVKAAADMQMPAVGICDTGNLMGAFHFVSAVNAENARRKKQAKESQIEVSPLKSILGSEIYICNNLKDKTVKDNGYLTPLFAKNKTGYRNLSMLSSISHTEGFYNVPRIDKEALLNYKDELIVTSGGLSGEVPYLLLNVGDHQAEEALIWWKTHFGDDFYIELNRHGIPEEDHLNEFLLEMAKKHDIKYFASNNTYY
;
A
#
# COMPACT_ATOMS: atom_id res chain seq x y z
N MET A 1 10.49 28.79 21.05
CA MET A 1 10.40 27.37 21.47
C MET A 1 10.31 26.49 20.23
N PHE A 2 10.87 25.29 20.32
CA PHE A 2 10.88 24.29 19.25
C PHE A 2 9.81 23.24 19.56
N LEU A 3 8.80 23.12 18.70
CA LEU A 3 7.82 22.04 18.80
C LEU A 3 8.17 20.98 17.76
N ILE A 4 8.66 19.85 18.24
CA ILE A 4 8.92 18.67 17.43
C ILE A 4 7.64 17.85 17.47
N PHE A 5 7.09 17.47 16.32
CA PHE A 5 5.91 16.61 16.27
C PHE A 5 5.96 15.67 15.06
N ASP A 6 5.25 14.57 15.18
CA ASP A 6 5.16 13.52 14.16
C ASP A 6 3.74 12.92 14.16
N THR A 7 3.33 12.36 13.02
CA THR A 7 2.01 11.78 12.83
C THR A 7 2.06 10.38 12.21
N GLU A 8 1.33 9.44 12.83
CA GLU A 8 0.97 8.20 12.14
C GLU A 8 -0.32 8.40 11.34
N THR A 9 -0.46 7.71 10.22
CA THR A 9 -1.56 7.92 9.30
C THR A 9 -2.10 6.63 8.70
N THR A 10 -3.29 6.70 8.12
CA THR A 10 -3.91 5.56 7.42
C THR A 10 -3.24 5.22 6.07
N GLY A 11 -2.19 5.93 5.65
CA GLY A 11 -1.51 5.67 4.38
C GLY A 11 -0.78 6.88 3.81
N LEU A 12 -0.71 6.98 2.48
CA LEU A 12 -0.05 8.08 1.78
C LEU A 12 -1.07 8.92 1.01
N PRO A 13 -0.81 10.22 0.76
CA PRO A 13 -1.68 11.05 -0.04
C PRO A 13 -1.72 10.56 -1.49
N LYS A 14 -2.89 10.69 -2.13
CA LYS A 14 -3.06 10.36 -3.56
C LYS A 14 -2.15 11.23 -4.44
N ASN A 15 -1.99 12.49 -4.06
CA ASN A 15 -1.13 13.49 -4.68
C ASN A 15 -0.47 14.36 -3.60
N PHE A 16 0.86 14.27 -3.49
CA PHE A 16 1.66 15.05 -2.54
C PHE A 16 1.60 16.57 -2.77
N ASN A 17 1.16 17.03 -3.94
CA ASN A 17 1.06 18.45 -4.29
C ASN A 17 -0.35 19.04 -4.12
N ALA A 18 -1.34 18.24 -3.67
CA ALA A 18 -2.69 18.76 -3.48
C ALA A 18 -2.73 19.76 -2.32
N PRO A 19 -3.61 20.77 -2.36
CA PRO A 19 -3.81 21.65 -1.20
C PRO A 19 -4.35 20.84 -0.01
N VAL A 20 -4.00 21.24 1.22
CA VAL A 20 -4.48 20.58 2.46
C VAL A 20 -6.00 20.66 2.65
N SER A 21 -6.66 21.60 1.97
CA SER A 21 -8.13 21.71 1.96
C SER A 21 -8.80 20.62 1.12
N ASP A 22 -8.06 19.92 0.25
CA ASP A 22 -8.53 18.72 -0.45
C ASP A 22 -8.40 17.51 0.49
N THR A 23 -9.30 17.43 1.46
CA THR A 23 -9.21 16.46 2.56
C THR A 23 -9.33 15.00 2.11
N ASP A 24 -9.88 14.74 0.93
CA ASP A 24 -10.03 13.39 0.35
C ASP A 24 -8.75 12.89 -0.32
N ASN A 25 -7.82 13.80 -0.60
CA ASN A 25 -6.48 13.47 -1.10
C ASN A 25 -5.56 12.97 0.02
N TRP A 26 -5.65 13.61 1.19
CA TRP A 26 -4.76 13.36 2.32
C TRP A 26 -5.29 12.19 3.18
N PRO A 27 -4.42 11.33 3.73
CA PRO A 27 -4.85 10.26 4.62
C PRO A 27 -5.36 10.82 5.96
N ARG A 28 -5.92 9.94 6.80
CA ARG A 28 -6.39 10.30 8.15
C ARG A 28 -5.23 10.19 9.14
N MET A 29 -5.16 11.13 10.07
CA MET A 29 -4.25 11.10 11.21
C MET A 29 -4.75 10.04 12.20
N VAL A 30 -3.85 9.16 12.60
CA VAL A 30 -4.09 8.04 13.51
C VAL A 30 -3.44 8.29 14.86
N GLN A 31 -2.27 8.91 14.86
CA GLN A 31 -1.54 9.28 16.07
C GLN A 31 -0.94 10.67 15.89
N LEU A 32 -0.87 11.44 16.97
CA LEU A 32 -0.16 12.70 17.04
C LEU A 32 0.66 12.72 18.32
N ALA A 33 1.97 12.85 18.18
CA ALA A 33 2.89 13.03 19.30
C ALA A 33 3.68 14.32 19.15
N TRP A 34 4.12 14.89 20.26
CA TRP A 34 5.00 16.06 20.25
C TRP A 34 5.89 16.17 21.48
N GLN A 35 6.95 16.96 21.32
CA GLN A 35 7.79 17.49 22.38
C GLN A 35 7.99 18.98 22.16
N LEU A 36 7.76 19.78 23.20
CA LEU A 36 8.07 21.21 23.21
C LEU A 36 9.37 21.45 23.98
N HIS A 37 10.33 22.11 23.34
CA HIS A 37 11.61 22.47 23.94
C HIS A 37 11.82 23.99 23.97
N ASP A 38 12.51 24.45 25.01
CA ASP A 38 13.01 25.82 25.06
C ASP A 38 14.23 26.04 24.16
N ALA A 39 14.79 27.26 24.22
CA ALA A 39 15.94 27.66 23.40
C ALA A 39 17.24 26.91 23.77
N GLU A 40 17.34 26.34 24.96
CA GLU A 40 18.50 25.57 25.45
C GLU A 40 18.32 24.06 25.20
N GLY A 41 17.17 23.64 24.63
CA GLY A 41 16.86 22.25 24.35
C GLY A 41 16.21 21.51 25.53
N LYS A 42 15.82 22.22 26.59
CA LYS A 42 15.14 21.59 27.74
C LYS A 42 13.69 21.27 27.38
N LEU A 43 13.26 20.06 27.71
CA LEU A 43 11.87 19.62 27.55
C LEU A 43 10.94 20.41 28.47
N LEU A 44 9.88 20.98 27.90
CA LEU A 44 8.84 21.75 28.57
C LEU A 44 7.50 21.00 28.63
N ASP A 45 7.16 20.30 27.55
CA ASP A 45 5.92 19.56 27.39
C ASP A 45 6.14 18.35 26.47
N VAL A 46 5.39 17.28 26.71
CA VAL A 46 5.38 16.08 25.88
C VAL A 46 3.98 15.49 25.87
N ALA A 47 3.52 15.06 24.70
CA ALA A 47 2.29 14.30 24.61
C ALA A 47 2.31 13.28 23.47
N ASN A 48 1.43 12.29 23.59
CA ASN A 48 1.17 11.25 22.61
C ASN A 48 -0.32 10.91 22.67
N TYR A 49 -1.04 11.14 21.57
CA TYR A 49 -2.47 10.88 21.47
C TYR A 49 -2.78 10.02 20.25
N ILE A 50 -3.60 8.99 20.46
CA ILE A 50 -4.23 8.23 19.38
C ILE A 50 -5.54 8.94 19.02
N VAL A 51 -5.78 9.13 17.73
CA VAL A 51 -7.02 9.69 17.20
C VAL A 51 -8.02 8.57 17.00
N LYS A 52 -9.20 8.73 17.61
CA LYS A 52 -10.30 7.79 17.46
C LYS A 52 -10.89 7.88 16.05
N PRO A 53 -10.97 6.76 15.29
CA PRO A 53 -11.58 6.77 13.98
C PRO A 53 -13.09 7.08 14.03
N ASP A 54 -13.54 7.92 13.11
CA ASP A 54 -14.95 8.28 12.91
C ASP A 54 -15.27 8.27 11.40
N GLY A 55 -16.04 7.26 10.99
CA GLY A 55 -16.39 7.03 9.59
C GLY A 55 -15.25 6.49 8.69
N TYR A 56 -14.20 5.93 9.28
CA TYR A 56 -13.10 5.28 8.55
C TYR A 56 -12.47 4.15 9.38
N THR A 57 -11.71 3.29 8.71
CA THR A 57 -10.89 2.25 9.31
C THR A 57 -9.40 2.53 9.09
N ILE A 58 -8.55 2.01 9.97
CA ILE A 58 -7.11 2.00 9.77
C ILE A 58 -6.76 0.76 8.90
N PRO A 59 -6.21 0.95 7.69
CA PRO A 59 -5.99 -0.16 6.76
C PRO A 59 -4.91 -1.13 7.25
N PHE A 60 -5.02 -2.40 6.85
CA PHE A 60 -4.09 -3.46 7.25
C PHE A 60 -2.62 -3.12 7.02
N ASN A 61 -2.29 -2.53 5.86
CA ASN A 61 -0.90 -2.17 5.56
C ASN A 61 -0.40 -0.99 6.39
N ALA A 62 -1.28 -0.07 6.81
CA ALA A 62 -0.91 0.99 7.74
C ALA A 62 -0.64 0.41 9.14
N THR A 63 -1.54 -0.47 9.62
CA THR A 63 -1.34 -1.21 10.87
C THR A 63 -0.04 -2.00 10.90
N LYS A 64 0.36 -2.64 9.79
CA LYS A 64 1.65 -3.34 9.70
C LYS A 64 2.86 -2.42 9.86
N VAL A 65 2.72 -1.14 9.52
CA VAL A 65 3.78 -0.14 9.66
C VAL A 65 3.84 0.37 11.10
N HIS A 66 2.72 0.86 11.64
CA HIS A 66 2.72 1.61 12.89
C HIS A 66 2.05 0.90 14.09
N GLY A 67 1.53 -0.31 13.91
CA GLY A 67 0.99 -1.19 14.97
C GLY A 67 -0.44 -0.88 15.46
N LEU A 68 -1.03 0.27 15.11
CA LEU A 68 -2.34 0.69 15.63
C LEU A 68 -3.48 0.12 14.79
N THR A 69 -4.33 -0.71 15.39
CA THR A 69 -5.57 -1.19 14.74
C THR A 69 -6.74 -0.24 14.92
N THR A 70 -7.76 -0.39 14.08
CA THR A 70 -9.05 0.32 14.22
C THR A 70 -9.65 0.09 15.60
N GLU A 71 -9.66 -1.15 16.09
CA GLU A 71 -10.23 -1.53 17.39
C GLU A 71 -9.49 -0.86 18.54
N HIS A 72 -8.16 -0.89 18.49
CA HIS A 72 -7.32 -0.24 19.50
C HIS A 72 -7.57 1.27 19.53
N ALA A 73 -7.62 1.92 18.36
CA ALA A 73 -7.86 3.34 18.26
C ALA A 73 -9.29 3.74 18.67
N ILE A 74 -10.30 2.89 18.44
CA ILE A 74 -11.67 3.10 18.95
C ILE A 74 -11.72 3.03 20.48
N GLN A 75 -10.99 2.11 21.08
CA GLN A 75 -10.99 1.84 22.52
C GLN A 75 -10.18 2.86 23.31
N HIS A 76 -9.01 3.27 22.78
CA HIS A 76 -8.03 4.07 23.52
C HIS A 76 -7.83 5.48 22.95
N GLY A 77 -8.34 5.77 21.75
CA GLY A 77 -8.19 7.06 21.10
C GLY A 77 -9.14 8.13 21.64
N LEU A 78 -8.75 9.38 21.42
CA LEU A 78 -9.56 10.57 21.69
C LEU A 78 -10.23 11.09 20.42
N PRO A 79 -11.39 11.77 20.53
CA PRO A 79 -11.98 12.50 19.41
C PRO A 79 -10.99 13.47 18.76
N LEU A 80 -11.07 13.58 17.42
CA LEU A 80 -10.13 14.40 16.64
C LEU A 80 -10.11 15.87 17.08
N ASP A 81 -11.28 16.45 17.37
CA ASP A 81 -11.44 17.82 17.84
C ASP A 81 -10.72 18.05 19.18
N GLU A 82 -10.79 17.10 20.10
CA GLU A 82 -10.09 17.16 21.38
C GLU A 82 -8.56 17.12 21.19
N VAL A 83 -8.06 16.22 20.33
CA VAL A 83 -6.63 16.12 20.03
C VAL A 83 -6.11 17.42 19.40
N LEU A 84 -6.82 17.94 18.40
CA LEU A 84 -6.44 19.19 17.74
C LEU A 84 -6.55 20.41 18.66
N GLN A 85 -7.50 20.44 19.59
CA GLN A 85 -7.57 21.50 20.60
C GLN A 85 -6.33 21.49 21.51
N LYS A 86 -5.91 20.32 22.00
CA LYS A 86 -4.67 20.19 22.80
C LYS A 86 -3.45 20.63 21.99
N PHE A 87 -3.40 20.27 20.71
CA PHE A 87 -2.33 20.69 19.81
C PHE A 87 -2.33 22.21 19.57
N GLN A 88 -3.50 22.84 19.41
CA GLN A 88 -3.61 24.30 19.31
C GLN A 88 -3.08 25.02 20.56
N GLU A 89 -3.31 24.48 21.76
CA GLU A 89 -2.78 25.09 23.00
C GLU A 89 -1.25 25.06 23.05
N ILE A 90 -0.61 23.96 22.60
CA ILE A 90 0.85 23.91 22.55
C ILE A 90 1.42 24.82 21.46
N LEU A 91 0.74 24.92 20.31
CA LEU A 91 1.13 25.80 19.20
C LEU A 91 1.20 27.28 19.60
N LYS A 92 0.42 27.75 20.57
CA LYS A 92 0.50 29.13 21.09
C LYS A 92 1.84 29.48 21.73
N GLN A 93 2.58 28.47 22.19
CA GLN A 93 3.90 28.62 22.82
C GLN A 93 5.04 28.41 21.81
N THR A 94 4.71 27.94 20.61
CA THR A 94 5.66 27.51 19.60
C THR A 94 6.20 28.67 18.77
N THR A 95 7.48 28.58 18.41
CA THR A 95 8.10 29.50 17.43
C THR A 95 8.42 28.76 16.13
N PHE A 96 8.97 27.55 16.26
CA PHE A 96 9.34 26.69 15.14
C PHE A 96 8.63 25.35 15.23
N LEU A 97 8.07 24.90 14.11
CA LEU A 97 7.71 23.50 13.90
C LEU A 97 8.93 22.75 13.40
N VAL A 98 9.21 21.62 14.04
CA VAL A 98 10.39 20.82 13.76
C VAL A 98 9.95 19.38 13.48
N GLY A 99 10.60 18.73 12.52
CA GLY A 99 10.34 17.32 12.23
C GLY A 99 11.41 16.69 11.36
N HIS A 100 11.17 15.45 10.96
CA HIS A 100 11.94 14.74 9.96
C HIS A 100 11.04 14.52 8.73
N ASN A 101 11.21 15.33 7.69
CA ASN A 101 10.24 15.49 6.61
C ASN A 101 8.92 16.16 7.08
N ILE A 102 9.04 17.22 7.90
CA ILE A 102 7.94 17.91 8.62
C ILE A 102 6.84 18.46 7.70
N GLY A 103 7.15 18.65 6.41
CA GLY A 103 6.17 19.05 5.42
C GLY A 103 5.01 18.06 5.30
N PHE A 104 5.27 16.76 5.49
CA PHE A 104 4.25 15.72 5.48
C PHE A 104 3.29 15.88 6.66
N ASP A 105 3.81 15.88 7.90
CA ASP A 105 3.01 15.96 9.12
C ASP A 105 2.20 17.26 9.23
N ILE A 106 2.78 18.38 8.77
CA ILE A 106 2.05 19.65 8.67
C ILE A 106 0.84 19.53 7.75
N ASN A 107 0.98 18.82 6.63
CA ASN A 107 -0.13 18.65 5.69
C ASN A 107 -1.18 17.68 6.23
N ILE A 108 -0.78 16.63 6.94
CA ILE A 108 -1.68 15.70 7.63
C ILE A 108 -2.52 16.42 8.67
N ALA A 109 -1.87 17.03 9.68
CA ALA A 109 -2.57 17.77 10.72
C ALA A 109 -3.35 18.96 10.15
N GLY A 110 -2.81 19.61 9.12
CA GLY A 110 -3.47 20.68 8.38
C GLY A 110 -4.78 20.23 7.73
N ALA A 111 -4.79 19.07 7.08
CA ALA A 111 -6.00 18.49 6.49
C ALA A 111 -7.04 18.14 7.57
N GLU A 112 -6.61 17.66 8.74
CA GLU A 112 -7.53 17.38 9.85
C GLU A 112 -8.22 18.64 10.39
N PHE A 113 -7.54 19.79 10.46
CA PHE A 113 -8.19 21.07 10.78
C PHE A 113 -9.32 21.40 9.79
N TYR A 114 -9.10 21.20 8.49
CA TYR A 114 -10.13 21.40 7.48
C TYR A 114 -11.30 20.41 7.64
N ARG A 115 -11.05 19.15 8.02
CA ARG A 115 -12.13 18.16 8.24
C ARG A 115 -13.06 18.54 9.38
N ILE A 116 -12.57 19.24 10.39
CA ILE A 116 -13.39 19.78 11.49
C ILE A 116 -13.83 21.23 11.26
N ALA A 117 -13.71 21.74 10.03
CA ALA A 117 -14.08 23.09 9.63
C ALA A 117 -13.43 24.21 10.46
N GLN A 118 -12.17 24.02 10.85
CA GLN A 118 -11.35 25.02 11.53
C GLN A 118 -10.24 25.57 10.63
N ASP A 119 -9.79 26.79 10.92
CA ASP A 119 -8.63 27.39 10.27
C ASP A 119 -7.36 26.58 10.58
N ASN A 120 -6.50 26.39 9.58
CA ASN A 120 -5.22 25.71 9.74
C ASN A 120 -4.13 26.69 10.24
N PRO A 121 -3.69 26.61 11.51
CA PRO A 121 -2.68 27.51 12.05
C PRO A 121 -1.25 27.16 11.59
N LEU A 122 -1.00 25.94 11.09
CA LEU A 122 0.34 25.40 10.84
C LEU A 122 1.04 26.09 9.67
N ALA A 123 0.27 26.64 8.73
CA ALA A 123 0.81 27.26 7.52
C ALA A 123 1.68 28.50 7.81
N SER A 124 1.44 29.20 8.93
CA SER A 124 2.15 30.43 9.30
C SER A 124 3.42 30.22 10.13
N PHE A 125 3.68 29.01 10.62
CA PHE A 125 4.86 28.75 11.46
C PHE A 125 6.15 28.65 10.64
N LEU A 126 7.25 29.06 11.26
CA LEU A 126 8.59 28.76 10.76
C LEU A 126 8.83 27.25 10.89
N LYS A 127 9.49 26.67 9.87
CA LYS A 127 9.69 25.22 9.76
C LYS A 127 11.18 24.92 9.75
N LEU A 128 11.58 23.93 10.55
CA LEU A 128 12.93 23.38 10.54
C LEU A 128 12.82 21.88 10.29
N ASP A 129 13.63 21.38 9.37
CA ASP A 129 13.61 19.97 8.98
C ASP A 129 14.98 19.35 9.23
N THR A 130 14.99 18.12 9.72
CA THR A 130 16.20 17.31 9.89
C THR A 130 16.50 16.43 8.67
N CYS A 131 15.54 16.26 7.75
CA CYS A 131 15.71 15.58 6.48
C CYS A 131 16.04 16.60 5.37
N THR A 132 17.31 16.94 5.19
CA THR A 132 17.77 17.99 4.27
C THR A 132 19.00 17.57 3.48
N GLU A 133 19.37 18.35 2.46
CA GLU A 133 20.63 18.16 1.72
C GLU A 133 21.86 18.34 2.62
N THR A 134 21.75 19.16 3.67
CA THR A 134 22.81 19.33 4.68
C THR A 134 23.01 18.03 5.46
N THR A 135 21.93 17.40 5.94
CA THR A 135 22.03 16.11 6.63
C THR A 135 22.35 14.96 5.69
N ALA A 136 21.95 15.01 4.42
CA ALA A 136 22.44 14.07 3.40
C ALA A 136 23.95 14.15 3.18
N SER A 137 24.52 15.37 3.20
CA SER A 137 25.96 15.58 3.10
C SER A 137 26.70 15.11 4.36
N LEU A 138 26.05 15.16 5.52
CA LEU A 138 26.54 14.59 6.77
C LEU A 138 26.57 13.05 6.73
N CYS A 139 25.49 12.42 6.26
CA CYS A 139 25.34 10.96 6.24
C CYS A 139 26.07 10.28 5.07
N GLN A 140 26.25 10.98 3.95
CA GLN A 140 26.94 10.52 2.74
C GLN A 140 26.41 9.20 2.15
N LEU A 141 25.11 8.97 2.27
CA LEU A 141 24.48 7.74 1.80
C LEU A 141 24.41 7.67 0.27
N PRO A 142 24.72 6.52 -0.36
CA PRO A 142 24.66 6.38 -1.82
C PRO A 142 23.20 6.33 -2.33
N GLY A 143 23.02 6.57 -3.64
CA GLY A 143 21.73 6.39 -4.31
C GLY A 143 20.81 7.62 -4.34
N GLY A 144 21.31 8.82 -4.03
CA GLY A 144 20.54 10.04 -4.15
C GLY A 144 20.25 10.44 -5.60
N ARG A 145 19.16 11.19 -5.80
CA ARG A 145 18.73 11.63 -7.14
C ARG A 145 19.72 12.65 -7.71
N GLY A 146 19.98 12.55 -9.01
CA GLY A 146 20.82 13.52 -9.73
C GLY A 146 22.29 13.49 -9.32
N GLY A 147 22.80 12.36 -8.82
CA GLY A 147 24.20 12.20 -8.40
C GLY A 147 24.53 12.79 -7.03
N LYS A 148 23.51 13.20 -6.27
CA LYS A 148 23.63 13.66 -4.89
C LYS A 148 23.65 12.50 -3.88
N PHE A 149 23.92 12.80 -2.63
CA PHE A 149 23.67 11.86 -1.53
C PHE A 149 22.18 11.63 -1.33
N LYS A 150 21.82 10.44 -0.87
CA LYS A 150 20.45 10.10 -0.48
C LYS A 150 20.08 10.90 0.77
N LEU A 151 18.88 11.48 0.78
CA LEU A 151 18.29 12.04 2.01
C LEU A 151 18.12 10.90 3.03
N PRO A 152 18.68 11.03 4.25
CA PRO A 152 18.59 9.98 5.26
C PRO A 152 17.15 9.85 5.74
N ASN A 153 16.70 8.62 6.03
CA ASN A 153 15.56 8.44 6.91
C ASN A 153 15.97 8.72 8.38
N LEU A 154 15.00 8.75 9.29
CA LEU A 154 15.26 9.13 10.67
C LEU A 154 16.24 8.17 11.37
N SER A 155 16.11 6.87 11.16
CA SER A 155 17.02 5.86 11.71
C SER A 155 18.45 6.01 11.20
N GLU A 156 18.63 6.27 9.90
CA GLU A 156 19.94 6.51 9.27
C GLU A 156 20.60 7.78 9.81
N LEU A 157 19.84 8.86 10.00
CA LEU A 157 20.34 10.10 10.62
C LEU A 157 20.71 9.87 12.08
N HIS A 158 19.86 9.19 12.84
CA HIS A 158 20.11 8.86 14.24
C HIS A 158 21.36 7.98 14.40
N GLU A 159 21.52 6.95 13.56
CA GLU A 159 22.71 6.10 13.56
C GLU A 159 23.97 6.90 13.21
N THR A 160 23.89 7.82 12.24
CA THR A 160 25.02 8.69 11.88
C THR A 160 25.46 9.57 13.06
N LEU A 161 24.51 10.15 13.80
CA LEU A 161 24.81 11.06 14.91
C LEU A 161 25.22 10.31 16.20
N PHE A 162 24.61 9.16 16.48
CA PHE A 162 24.70 8.48 17.77
C PHE A 162 25.31 7.07 17.73
N GLN A 163 25.67 6.55 16.55
CA GLN A 163 26.21 5.19 16.34
C GLN A 163 25.31 4.08 16.89
N THR A 164 24.01 4.38 17.00
CA THR A 164 22.97 3.51 17.54
C THR A 164 21.68 3.78 16.77
N GLY A 165 20.87 2.76 16.54
CA GLY A 165 19.48 2.94 16.12
C GLY A 165 18.60 3.42 17.28
N PHE A 166 17.29 3.47 17.05
CA PHE A 166 16.28 3.61 18.08
C PHE A 166 15.17 2.58 17.84
N ASP A 167 14.53 2.14 18.92
CA ASP A 167 13.47 1.13 18.88
C ASP A 167 12.11 1.78 18.55
N GLU A 168 11.12 0.98 18.14
CA GLU A 168 9.75 1.44 17.83
C GLU A 168 9.65 2.51 16.74
N ALA A 169 10.48 2.45 15.68
CA ALA A 169 10.28 3.29 14.50
C ALA A 169 8.87 3.11 13.93
N HIS A 170 8.25 4.18 13.41
CA HIS A 170 6.83 4.23 13.05
C HIS A 170 5.89 4.16 14.27
N ASN A 171 6.34 4.79 15.34
CA ASN A 171 5.52 5.21 16.47
C ASN A 171 5.81 6.69 16.64
N ALA A 172 4.79 7.53 16.41
CA ALA A 172 4.96 8.98 16.46
C ALA A 172 5.69 9.46 17.73
N SER A 173 5.48 8.82 18.89
CA SER A 173 6.18 9.21 20.12
C SER A 173 7.67 8.84 20.11
N ALA A 174 8.04 7.70 19.53
CA ALA A 174 9.43 7.29 19.37
C ALA A 174 10.15 8.15 18.32
N ASP A 175 9.46 8.41 17.21
CA ASP A 175 9.97 9.23 16.11
C ASP A 175 10.15 10.70 16.53
N VAL A 176 9.25 11.24 17.37
CA VAL A 176 9.44 12.56 17.99
C VAL A 176 10.67 12.59 18.90
N GLU A 177 10.88 11.58 19.75
CA GLU A 177 12.07 11.52 20.62
C GLU A 177 13.37 11.46 19.79
N ALA A 178 13.41 10.57 18.80
CA ALA A 178 14.56 10.44 17.92
C ALA A 178 14.81 11.72 17.12
N THR A 179 13.74 12.36 16.61
CA THR A 179 13.83 13.62 15.86
C THR A 179 14.28 14.77 16.74
N ALA A 180 13.74 14.91 17.96
CA ALA A 180 14.15 15.93 18.91
C ALA A 180 15.63 15.79 19.26
N ARG A 181 16.07 14.56 19.53
CA ARG A 181 17.46 14.26 19.82
C ARG A 181 18.38 14.60 18.64
N CYS A 182 18.02 14.18 17.43
CA CYS A 182 18.76 14.52 16.20
C CYS A 182 18.81 16.03 15.97
N PHE A 183 17.68 16.73 16.10
CA PHE A 183 17.59 18.17 15.91
C PHE A 183 18.48 18.96 16.88
N LEU A 184 18.41 18.65 18.17
CA LEU A 184 19.22 19.32 19.20
C LEU A 184 20.72 19.03 19.00
N GLU A 185 21.07 17.82 18.57
CA GLU A 185 22.46 17.49 18.22
C GLU A 185 22.94 18.25 16.98
N LEU A 186 22.08 18.40 15.96
CA LEU A 186 22.37 19.20 14.76
C LEU A 186 22.59 20.68 15.11
N ILE A 187 21.85 21.24 16.08
CA ILE A 187 22.15 22.57 16.63
C ILE A 187 23.52 22.58 17.31
N ARG A 188 23.79 21.59 18.18
CA ARG A 188 25.04 21.50 18.95
C ARG A 188 26.28 21.42 18.06
N ILE A 189 26.21 20.74 16.92
CA ILE A 189 27.30 20.64 15.95
C ILE A 189 27.29 21.74 14.89
N GLU A 190 26.43 22.77 15.04
CA GLU A 190 26.29 23.91 14.13
C GLU A 190 25.95 23.51 12.69
N SER A 191 25.14 22.45 12.53
CA SER A 191 24.58 22.08 11.23
C SER A 191 23.43 22.99 10.79
N PHE A 192 22.85 23.76 11.73
CA PHE A 192 21.93 24.87 11.46
C PHE A 192 22.68 26.20 11.57
N THR A 193 22.26 27.20 10.81
CA THR A 193 22.84 28.55 10.87
C THR A 193 22.01 29.50 11.73
N ALA A 194 22.61 30.61 12.18
CA ALA A 194 21.90 31.67 12.90
C ALA A 194 20.71 32.23 12.10
N LYS A 195 20.86 32.27 10.77
CA LYS A 195 19.79 32.66 9.84
C LYS A 195 18.63 31.66 9.86
N ASP A 196 18.90 30.34 9.90
CA ASP A 196 17.85 29.32 9.93
C ASP A 196 17.04 29.41 11.23
N LEU A 197 17.72 29.65 12.36
CA LEU A 197 17.10 29.73 13.68
C LEU A 197 16.60 31.14 14.06
N HIS A 198 16.69 32.12 13.13
CA HIS A 198 16.31 33.52 13.36
C HIS A 198 16.91 34.10 14.65
N THR A 199 18.20 33.84 14.88
CA THR A 199 18.92 34.18 16.11
C THR A 199 20.28 34.83 15.80
N GLU A 200 21.03 35.20 16.83
CA GLU A 200 22.40 35.70 16.72
C GLU A 200 23.42 34.57 16.90
N ASP A 201 24.65 34.73 16.41
CA ASP A 201 25.70 33.71 16.52
C ASP A 201 26.02 33.32 17.98
N SER A 202 25.78 34.24 18.93
CA SER A 202 25.91 34.00 20.37
C SER A 202 25.01 32.87 20.89
N PHE A 203 23.95 32.52 20.16
CA PHE A 203 23.06 31.41 20.47
C PHE A 203 23.79 30.06 20.55
N PHE A 204 24.63 29.74 19.56
CA PHE A 204 25.31 28.44 19.50
C PHE A 204 26.31 28.27 20.64
N GLU A 205 27.01 29.35 21.01
CA GLU A 205 27.88 29.35 22.18
C GLU A 205 27.12 29.05 23.47
N ASN A 206 25.94 29.66 23.64
CA ASN A 206 25.09 29.44 24.81
C ASN A 206 24.49 28.04 24.82
N PHE A 207 24.02 27.55 23.66
CA PHE A 207 23.48 26.21 23.51
C PHE A 207 24.53 25.14 23.84
N LYS A 208 25.77 25.30 23.36
CA LYS A 208 26.90 24.40 23.70
C LYS A 208 27.31 24.48 25.16
N LYS A 209 27.20 25.65 25.81
CA LYS A 209 27.44 25.77 27.26
C LYS A 209 26.39 25.01 28.07
N ALA A 210 25.13 25.07 27.65
CA ALA A 210 24.04 24.31 28.26
C ALA A 210 24.14 22.79 27.95
N ASN A 211 24.66 22.43 26.78
CA ASN A 211 24.77 21.06 26.28
C ASN A 211 26.24 20.73 25.89
N PRO A 212 27.14 20.54 26.88
CA PRO A 212 28.57 20.33 26.61
C PRO A 212 28.87 18.97 25.98
N GLU A 213 28.04 17.97 26.24
CA GLU A 213 28.17 16.61 25.72
C GLU A 213 27.17 16.36 24.58
N LYS A 214 27.35 15.22 23.89
CA LYS A 214 26.40 14.76 22.87
C LYS A 214 25.00 14.61 23.49
N ILE A 215 23.96 15.04 22.78
CA ILE A 215 22.59 15.01 23.31
C ILE A 215 22.19 13.57 23.66
N GLY A 216 21.86 13.35 24.94
CA GLY A 216 21.39 12.07 25.45
C GLY A 216 19.89 11.86 25.22
N PRO A 217 19.38 10.63 25.37
CA PRO A 217 17.94 10.38 25.38
C PRO A 217 17.30 11.01 26.64
N LEU A 218 16.06 11.47 26.53
CA LEU A 218 15.32 12.07 27.64
C LEU A 218 14.71 11.04 28.59
N GLY A 219 14.69 9.76 28.20
CA GLY A 219 14.16 8.66 29.01
C GLY A 219 12.64 8.69 29.13
N ILE A 220 11.95 9.27 28.15
CA ILE A 220 10.49 9.30 28.08
C ILE A 220 9.98 7.88 27.84
N SER A 221 8.97 7.46 28.61
CA SER A 221 8.34 6.15 28.44
C SER A 221 7.53 6.14 27.14
N ILE A 222 8.07 5.51 26.10
CA ILE A 222 7.34 5.24 24.86
C ILE A 222 6.40 4.07 25.11
N THR A 223 5.10 4.28 24.90
CA THR A 223 4.12 3.19 24.92
C THR A 223 4.13 2.56 23.52
N SER A 224 4.40 1.26 23.45
CA SER A 224 4.38 0.55 22.17
C SER A 224 2.98 0.58 21.58
N ASN A 225 2.93 0.80 20.27
CA ASN A 225 1.69 0.68 19.51
C ASN A 225 1.34 -0.79 19.24
N ALA A 226 2.29 -1.71 19.41
CA ALA A 226 2.07 -3.12 19.18
C ALA A 226 1.01 -3.66 20.15
N ILE A 227 0.01 -4.31 19.59
CA ILE A 227 -0.90 -5.13 20.38
C ILE A 227 -0.06 -6.28 20.98
N PRO A 228 -0.08 -6.50 22.30
CA PRO A 228 0.63 -7.63 22.88
C PRO A 228 0.12 -8.93 22.23
N GLU A 229 1.04 -9.81 21.83
CA GLU A 229 0.76 -11.10 21.16
C GLU A 229 -0.34 -11.93 21.86
N THR A 230 -0.60 -11.66 23.14
CA THR A 230 -1.63 -12.30 23.97
C THR A 230 -3.08 -11.97 23.60
N LEU A 231 -3.35 -11.00 22.73
CA LEU A 231 -4.72 -10.64 22.31
C LEU A 231 -5.19 -11.35 21.03
N GLU A 232 -4.31 -12.09 20.33
CA GLU A 232 -4.75 -13.03 19.28
C GLU A 232 -5.61 -14.17 19.85
N ASP A 233 -5.55 -14.40 21.18
CA ASP A 233 -6.27 -15.48 21.88
C ASP A 233 -7.58 -15.02 22.55
N ALA A 234 -7.95 -13.74 22.44
CA ALA A 234 -9.12 -13.15 23.09
C ALA A 234 -10.15 -12.65 22.08
N GLY A 235 -10.48 -13.49 21.11
CA GLY A 235 -11.42 -13.18 20.05
C GLY A 235 -11.68 -14.38 19.16
N GLU A 236 -11.94 -15.56 19.73
CA GLU A 236 -12.69 -16.60 19.02
C GLU A 236 -14.09 -16.05 18.69
N THR A 237 -14.16 -15.19 17.67
CA THR A 237 -15.26 -15.32 16.72
C THR A 237 -15.23 -16.78 16.33
N GLU A 238 -16.35 -17.50 16.40
CA GLU A 238 -16.45 -18.88 15.91
C GLU A 238 -16.11 -18.86 14.41
N VAL A 239 -14.81 -18.85 14.13
CA VAL A 239 -14.28 -19.12 12.82
C VAL A 239 -14.72 -20.55 12.62
N ILE A 240 -15.43 -20.80 11.53
CA ILE A 240 -15.41 -22.12 10.92
C ILE A 240 -13.99 -22.32 10.33
N ALA A 241 -12.95 -22.05 11.12
CA ALA A 241 -11.63 -22.59 10.97
C ALA A 241 -11.80 -24.03 11.40
N ALA A 242 -12.26 -24.86 10.46
CA ALA A 242 -11.92 -26.26 10.50
C ALA A 242 -10.42 -26.30 10.78
N SER A 243 -10.05 -26.71 11.99
CA SER A 243 -8.68 -26.90 12.46
C SER A 243 -7.87 -27.58 11.35
N LEU A 244 -7.13 -26.78 10.61
CA LEU A 244 -6.41 -27.19 9.43
C LEU A 244 -4.95 -27.13 9.83
N SER A 245 -4.48 -28.24 10.40
CA SER A 245 -3.06 -28.41 10.65
C SER A 245 -2.30 -28.19 9.32
N PRO A 246 -1.22 -27.39 9.30
CA PRO A 246 -0.46 -27.09 8.07
C PRO A 246 0.17 -28.31 7.38
N THR A 247 0.01 -29.50 7.95
CA THR A 247 0.80 -30.71 7.64
C THR A 247 0.01 -31.76 6.84
N GLU A 248 -1.31 -31.65 6.76
CA GLU A 248 -2.10 -32.62 6.00
C GLU A 248 -2.23 -32.17 4.53
N LYS A 249 -1.43 -32.78 3.65
CA LYS A 249 -1.64 -32.73 2.20
C LYS A 249 -3.03 -33.29 1.88
N ARG A 250 -4.04 -32.42 1.86
CA ARG A 250 -5.38 -32.80 1.41
C ARG A 250 -5.34 -33.01 -0.09
N GLN A 251 -5.70 -34.21 -0.51
CA GLN A 251 -5.87 -34.52 -1.92
C GLN A 251 -7.14 -33.78 -2.40
N LEU A 252 -7.00 -32.92 -3.41
CA LEU A 252 -8.14 -32.29 -4.06
C LEU A 252 -9.08 -33.39 -4.56
N SER A 253 -10.36 -33.32 -4.20
CA SER A 253 -11.37 -34.29 -4.61
C SER A 253 -11.92 -34.04 -6.03
N GLY A 254 -11.27 -33.18 -6.82
CA GLY A 254 -11.73 -32.77 -8.15
C GLY A 254 -10.62 -32.17 -9.01
N ASP A 255 -10.98 -31.82 -10.24
CA ASP A 255 -10.07 -31.26 -11.22
C ASP A 255 -9.68 -29.82 -10.89
N PHE A 256 -8.47 -29.43 -11.28
CA PHE A 256 -7.98 -28.07 -11.14
C PHE A 256 -7.36 -27.60 -12.47
N ALA A 257 -7.52 -26.32 -12.78
CA ALA A 257 -6.95 -25.69 -13.97
C ALA A 257 -6.47 -24.28 -13.63
N HIS A 258 -5.20 -23.99 -13.91
CA HIS A 258 -4.70 -22.62 -13.81
C HIS A 258 -5.25 -21.77 -14.96
N LEU A 259 -6.01 -20.74 -14.62
CA LEU A 259 -6.59 -19.79 -15.59
C LEU A 259 -5.75 -18.52 -15.75
N ARG A 260 -5.14 -18.05 -14.67
CA ARG A 260 -4.30 -16.85 -14.63
C ARG A 260 -2.83 -17.25 -14.58
N ASN A 261 -2.23 -17.40 -15.76
CA ASN A 261 -0.79 -17.62 -15.93
C ASN A 261 -0.21 -16.48 -16.77
N HIS A 262 0.90 -15.91 -16.32
CA HIS A 262 1.68 -14.93 -17.06
C HIS A 262 2.76 -15.65 -17.85
N THR A 263 2.85 -15.37 -19.14
CA THR A 263 3.84 -15.94 -20.05
C THR A 263 5.01 -14.97 -20.26
N THR A 264 6.02 -15.36 -21.04
CA THR A 264 7.07 -14.44 -21.51
C THR A 264 6.57 -13.17 -22.21
N PHE A 265 5.28 -13.10 -22.57
CA PHE A 265 4.65 -11.88 -23.10
C PHE A 265 4.20 -10.88 -22.02
N SER A 266 4.23 -11.27 -20.74
CA SER A 266 4.28 -10.33 -19.60
C SER A 266 5.71 -9.83 -19.43
N ILE A 267 6.11 -8.92 -20.33
CA ILE A 267 7.48 -8.44 -20.49
C ILE A 267 8.01 -7.89 -19.15
N LEU A 268 9.25 -8.25 -18.79
CA LEU A 268 9.95 -7.95 -17.54
C LEU A 268 9.47 -8.69 -16.28
N ASN A 269 8.30 -9.35 -16.32
CA ASN A 269 7.69 -9.93 -15.12
C ASN A 269 7.68 -11.47 -15.10
N SER A 270 7.57 -12.13 -16.25
CA SER A 270 7.45 -13.60 -16.33
C SER A 270 8.49 -14.25 -17.25
N THR A 271 8.86 -15.48 -16.89
CA THR A 271 9.77 -16.35 -17.66
C THR A 271 9.06 -17.57 -18.24
N THR A 272 7.75 -17.72 -18.03
CA THR A 272 6.99 -18.92 -18.42
C THR A 272 6.89 -19.06 -19.94
N ASN A 273 7.50 -20.11 -20.48
CA ASN A 273 7.37 -20.47 -21.89
C ASN A 273 6.00 -21.13 -22.17
N ILE A 274 5.27 -20.61 -23.17
CA ILE A 274 3.94 -21.10 -23.55
C ILE A 274 3.90 -22.62 -23.80
N ALA A 275 4.86 -23.17 -24.56
CA ALA A 275 4.85 -24.59 -24.90
C ALA A 275 5.10 -25.46 -23.66
N ALA A 276 5.98 -25.01 -22.76
CA ALA A 276 6.25 -25.68 -21.48
C ALA A 276 5.03 -25.64 -20.55
N LEU A 277 4.35 -24.49 -20.44
CA LEU A 277 3.11 -24.33 -19.68
C LEU A 277 2.02 -25.29 -20.15
N VAL A 278 1.77 -25.30 -21.47
CA VAL A 278 0.75 -26.19 -22.08
C VAL A 278 1.09 -27.66 -21.85
N LYS A 279 2.37 -28.03 -21.97
CA LYS A 279 2.82 -29.39 -21.70
C LYS A 279 2.63 -29.76 -20.23
N ALA A 280 3.02 -28.88 -19.29
CA ALA A 280 2.86 -29.11 -17.87
C ALA A 280 1.39 -29.33 -17.48
N ALA A 281 0.48 -28.47 -17.97
CA ALA A 281 -0.95 -28.63 -17.75
C ALA A 281 -1.49 -29.96 -18.31
N ALA A 282 -1.01 -30.38 -19.48
CA ALA A 282 -1.37 -31.66 -20.07
C ALA A 282 -0.84 -32.88 -19.29
N ASP A 283 0.42 -32.82 -18.84
CA ASP A 283 1.07 -33.86 -18.03
C ASP A 283 0.38 -34.01 -16.66
N MET A 284 -0.06 -32.89 -16.09
CA MET A 284 -0.87 -32.84 -14.86
C MET A 284 -2.35 -33.15 -15.07
N GLN A 285 -2.75 -33.53 -16.30
CA GLN A 285 -4.12 -33.92 -16.66
C GLN A 285 -5.17 -32.84 -16.38
N MET A 286 -4.79 -31.56 -16.41
CA MET A 286 -5.74 -30.46 -16.22
C MET A 286 -6.77 -30.44 -17.37
N PRO A 287 -8.04 -30.11 -17.10
CA PRO A 287 -9.08 -30.02 -18.13
C PRO A 287 -8.94 -28.75 -19.00
N ALA A 288 -8.28 -27.72 -18.47
CA ALA A 288 -8.06 -26.44 -19.13
C ALA A 288 -6.72 -25.83 -18.72
N VAL A 289 -6.26 -24.87 -19.51
CA VAL A 289 -5.16 -23.96 -19.17
C VAL A 289 -5.51 -22.58 -19.71
N GLY A 290 -5.17 -21.54 -18.96
CA GLY A 290 -5.38 -20.16 -19.37
C GLY A 290 -4.09 -19.34 -19.41
N ILE A 291 -4.09 -18.24 -20.16
CA ILE A 291 -3.09 -17.19 -20.06
C ILE A 291 -3.78 -15.86 -19.76
N CYS A 292 -3.10 -14.98 -19.04
CA CYS A 292 -3.60 -13.67 -18.65
C CYS A 292 -2.46 -12.65 -18.58
N ASP A 293 -1.78 -12.42 -19.70
CA ASP A 293 -0.60 -11.57 -19.75
C ASP A 293 -0.90 -10.11 -19.37
N THR A 294 0.08 -9.46 -18.74
CA THR A 294 -0.07 -8.09 -18.21
C THR A 294 -0.10 -7.06 -19.33
N GLY A 295 -1.22 -6.36 -19.40
CA GLY A 295 -1.47 -5.20 -20.25
C GLY A 295 -1.58 -5.51 -21.74
N ASN A 296 -1.55 -6.78 -22.17
CA ASN A 296 -1.50 -7.13 -23.60
C ASN A 296 -2.08 -8.50 -23.94
N LEU A 297 -2.19 -8.77 -25.25
CA LEU A 297 -2.65 -10.05 -25.84
C LEU A 297 -1.63 -10.64 -26.83
N MET A 298 -0.36 -10.25 -26.77
CA MET A 298 0.66 -10.64 -27.76
C MET A 298 0.86 -12.17 -27.82
N GLY A 299 0.71 -12.85 -26.68
CA GLY A 299 0.83 -14.30 -26.57
C GLY A 299 -0.36 -15.12 -27.09
N ALA A 300 -1.51 -14.48 -27.38
CA ALA A 300 -2.77 -15.18 -27.63
C ALA A 300 -2.70 -16.20 -28.78
N PHE A 301 -2.15 -15.78 -29.93
CA PHE A 301 -2.03 -16.67 -31.10
C PHE A 301 -1.06 -17.83 -30.83
N HIS A 302 0.09 -17.54 -30.21
CA HIS A 302 1.10 -18.56 -29.88
C HIS A 302 0.53 -19.59 -28.90
N PHE A 303 -0.22 -19.14 -27.91
CA PHE A 303 -0.84 -19.99 -26.91
C PHE A 303 -1.90 -20.93 -27.49
N VAL A 304 -2.88 -20.41 -28.25
CA VAL A 304 -3.90 -21.26 -28.88
C VAL A 304 -3.27 -22.25 -29.84
N SER A 305 -2.26 -21.82 -30.60
CA SER A 305 -1.52 -22.70 -31.51
C SER A 305 -0.81 -23.84 -30.76
N ALA A 306 -0.17 -23.53 -29.62
CA ALA A 306 0.49 -24.52 -28.78
C ALA A 306 -0.48 -25.54 -28.16
N VAL A 307 -1.63 -25.07 -27.63
CA VAL A 307 -2.68 -25.96 -27.10
C VAL A 307 -3.22 -26.89 -28.18
N ASN A 308 -3.47 -26.38 -29.38
CA ASN A 308 -3.95 -27.19 -30.50
C ASN A 308 -2.92 -28.23 -30.94
N ALA A 309 -1.63 -27.86 -31.02
CA ALA A 309 -0.55 -28.78 -31.35
C ALA A 309 -0.42 -29.90 -30.31
N GLU A 310 -0.49 -29.55 -29.02
CA GLU A 310 -0.42 -30.51 -27.93
C GLU A 310 -1.62 -31.47 -27.92
N ASN A 311 -2.84 -30.95 -28.12
CA ASN A 311 -4.04 -31.79 -28.25
C ASN A 311 -3.94 -32.76 -29.44
N ALA A 312 -3.41 -32.32 -30.58
CA ALA A 312 -3.19 -33.19 -31.73
C ALA A 312 -2.15 -34.30 -31.42
N ARG A 313 -1.06 -33.95 -30.73
CA ARG A 313 -0.02 -34.88 -30.28
C ARG A 313 -0.60 -35.94 -29.34
N ARG A 314 -1.32 -35.51 -28.29
CA ARG A 314 -1.96 -36.40 -27.30
C ARG A 314 -2.97 -37.32 -27.95
N LYS A 315 -3.82 -36.81 -28.86
CA LYS A 315 -4.81 -37.62 -29.59
C LYS A 315 -4.16 -38.72 -30.43
N LYS A 316 -2.99 -38.47 -31.01
CA LYS A 316 -2.25 -39.50 -31.77
C LYS A 316 -1.72 -40.60 -30.84
N GLN A 317 -1.09 -40.21 -29.72
CA GLN A 317 -0.54 -41.16 -28.73
C GLN A 317 -1.64 -42.00 -28.05
N ALA A 318 -2.77 -41.36 -27.75
CA ALA A 318 -3.96 -41.98 -27.19
C ALA A 318 -4.54 -43.06 -28.11
N LYS A 319 -4.57 -42.81 -29.43
CA LYS A 319 -4.98 -43.83 -30.43
C LYS A 319 -4.03 -45.02 -30.47
N GLU A 320 -2.72 -44.77 -30.39
CA GLU A 320 -1.70 -45.83 -30.37
C GLU A 320 -1.77 -46.67 -29.09
N SER A 321 -2.12 -46.04 -27.96
CA SER A 321 -2.19 -46.68 -26.64
C SER A 321 -3.59 -47.18 -26.24
N GLN A 322 -4.62 -46.95 -27.08
CA GLN A 322 -6.04 -47.22 -26.81
C GLN A 322 -6.56 -46.58 -25.50
N ILE A 323 -6.06 -45.40 -25.15
CA ILE A 323 -6.49 -44.62 -23.99
C ILE A 323 -7.35 -43.46 -24.48
N GLU A 324 -8.40 -43.11 -23.75
CA GLU A 324 -9.19 -41.90 -24.04
C GLU A 324 -8.50 -40.67 -23.44
N VAL A 325 -8.42 -39.58 -24.22
CA VAL A 325 -7.83 -38.32 -23.75
C VAL A 325 -8.76 -37.16 -24.09
N SER A 326 -9.16 -36.42 -23.06
CA SER A 326 -9.93 -35.19 -23.24
C SER A 326 -9.02 -34.05 -23.73
N PRO A 327 -9.49 -33.21 -24.68
CA PRO A 327 -8.73 -32.07 -25.15
C PRO A 327 -8.57 -31.03 -24.04
N LEU A 328 -7.37 -30.49 -23.92
CA LEU A 328 -7.09 -29.35 -23.05
C LEU A 328 -7.80 -28.11 -23.60
N LYS A 329 -8.68 -27.50 -22.81
CA LYS A 329 -9.37 -26.26 -23.20
C LYS A 329 -8.47 -25.04 -23.01
N SER A 330 -8.29 -24.25 -24.06
CA SER A 330 -7.58 -22.96 -23.99
C SER A 330 -8.49 -21.85 -23.47
N ILE A 331 -8.07 -21.12 -22.44
CA ILE A 331 -8.75 -19.94 -21.92
C ILE A 331 -7.87 -18.71 -22.20
N LEU A 332 -8.41 -17.71 -22.90
CA LEU A 332 -7.69 -16.47 -23.21
C LEU A 332 -8.15 -15.35 -22.30
N GLY A 333 -7.20 -14.72 -21.63
CA GLY A 333 -7.40 -13.51 -20.85
C GLY A 333 -6.27 -12.50 -21.02
N SER A 334 -6.44 -11.37 -20.36
CA SER A 334 -5.44 -10.31 -20.25
C SER A 334 -5.68 -9.57 -18.94
N GLU A 335 -4.60 -9.21 -18.27
CA GLU A 335 -4.66 -8.43 -17.04
C GLU A 335 -4.49 -6.95 -17.41
N ILE A 336 -5.58 -6.17 -17.34
CA ILE A 336 -5.60 -4.80 -17.88
C ILE A 336 -5.47 -3.80 -16.73
N TYR A 337 -4.65 -2.76 -16.93
CA TYR A 337 -4.58 -1.62 -16.02
C TYR A 337 -5.81 -0.73 -16.19
N ILE A 338 -6.55 -0.49 -15.11
CA ILE A 338 -7.77 0.33 -15.10
C ILE A 338 -7.56 1.53 -14.18
N CYS A 339 -7.39 2.70 -14.79
CA CYS A 339 -7.16 3.98 -14.11
C CYS A 339 -8.46 4.79 -14.00
N ASN A 340 -8.41 5.93 -13.30
CA ASN A 340 -9.58 6.80 -13.12
C ASN A 340 -9.99 7.47 -14.43
N ASN A 341 -9.01 7.95 -15.20
CA ASN A 341 -9.23 8.64 -16.47
C ASN A 341 -8.07 8.36 -17.42
N LEU A 342 -8.33 7.64 -18.52
CA LEU A 342 -7.27 7.25 -19.46
C LEU A 342 -6.66 8.45 -20.21
N LYS A 343 -7.38 9.58 -20.27
CA LYS A 343 -6.96 10.81 -20.95
C LYS A 343 -6.11 11.71 -20.07
N ASP A 344 -6.16 11.55 -18.74
CA ASP A 344 -5.30 12.31 -17.85
C ASP A 344 -3.88 11.70 -17.83
N LYS A 345 -2.91 12.54 -18.18
CA LYS A 345 -1.48 12.25 -18.20
C LYS A 345 -0.68 13.25 -17.36
N THR A 346 -1.37 14.12 -16.62
CA THR A 346 -0.78 15.14 -15.76
C THR A 346 -0.39 14.57 -14.40
N VAL A 347 -1.11 13.55 -13.93
CA VAL A 347 -0.85 12.81 -12.70
C VAL A 347 -0.52 11.35 -13.04
N LYS A 348 0.42 10.78 -12.31
CA LYS A 348 0.76 9.37 -12.44
C LYS A 348 -0.31 8.52 -11.76
N ASP A 349 -1.22 7.97 -12.57
CA ASP A 349 -2.23 6.99 -12.15
C ASP A 349 -2.05 5.70 -12.97
N ASN A 350 -1.37 4.70 -12.44
CA ASN A 350 -1.22 3.44 -13.18
C ASN A 350 -2.50 2.58 -13.12
N GLY A 351 -3.49 2.94 -12.30
CA GLY A 351 -4.70 2.16 -12.08
C GLY A 351 -4.47 0.83 -11.39
N TYR A 352 -5.53 0.02 -11.36
CA TYR A 352 -5.54 -1.33 -10.79
C TYR A 352 -5.41 -2.39 -11.88
N LEU A 353 -4.70 -3.47 -11.58
CA LEU A 353 -4.56 -4.60 -12.50
C LEU A 353 -5.76 -5.54 -12.37
N THR A 354 -6.54 -5.64 -13.43
CA THR A 354 -7.82 -6.36 -13.43
C THR A 354 -7.78 -7.50 -14.45
N PRO A 355 -7.84 -8.77 -14.01
CA PRO A 355 -7.89 -9.92 -14.91
C PRO A 355 -9.24 -10.05 -15.61
N LEU A 356 -9.20 -10.15 -16.94
CA LEU A 356 -10.35 -10.32 -17.81
C LEU A 356 -10.18 -11.55 -18.70
N PHE A 357 -11.22 -12.36 -18.86
CA PHE A 357 -11.22 -13.58 -19.68
C PHE A 357 -12.33 -13.56 -20.73
N ALA A 358 -12.01 -13.99 -21.95
CA ALA A 358 -12.98 -14.08 -23.03
C ALA A 358 -13.84 -15.35 -22.92
N LYS A 359 -15.16 -15.20 -22.81
CA LYS A 359 -16.11 -16.33 -22.81
C LYS A 359 -16.20 -17.03 -24.16
N ASN A 360 -16.06 -16.26 -25.23
CA ASN A 360 -16.16 -16.71 -26.62
C ASN A 360 -15.46 -15.74 -27.59
N LYS A 361 -15.68 -15.92 -28.89
CA LYS A 361 -15.08 -15.11 -29.96
C LYS A 361 -15.45 -13.61 -29.87
N THR A 362 -16.65 -13.28 -29.42
CA THR A 362 -17.07 -11.89 -29.20
C THR A 362 -16.30 -11.30 -28.03
N GLY A 363 -16.21 -12.02 -26.91
CA GLY A 363 -15.37 -11.63 -25.77
C GLY A 363 -13.91 -11.42 -26.16
N TYR A 364 -13.33 -12.29 -27.00
CA TYR A 364 -11.96 -12.11 -27.49
C TYR A 364 -11.79 -10.82 -28.30
N ARG A 365 -12.77 -10.46 -29.13
CA ARG A 365 -12.75 -9.19 -29.90
C ARG A 365 -12.84 -7.98 -28.97
N ASN A 366 -13.70 -8.06 -27.96
CA ASN A 366 -13.84 -7.02 -26.95
C ASN A 366 -12.54 -6.83 -26.16
N LEU A 367 -11.94 -7.92 -25.68
CA LEU A 367 -10.65 -7.89 -25.00
C LEU A 367 -9.52 -7.35 -25.89
N SER A 368 -9.53 -7.70 -27.18
CA SER A 368 -8.60 -7.16 -28.17
C SER A 368 -8.77 -5.64 -28.35
N MET A 369 -10.01 -5.14 -28.32
CA MET A 369 -10.29 -3.71 -28.42
C MET A 369 -9.81 -2.96 -27.19
N LEU A 370 -10.09 -3.48 -25.98
CA LEU A 370 -9.59 -2.91 -24.73
C LEU A 370 -8.05 -2.85 -24.71
N SER A 371 -7.39 -3.94 -25.12
CA SER A 371 -5.93 -3.96 -25.26
C SER A 371 -5.40 -2.98 -26.31
N SER A 372 -6.18 -2.67 -27.35
CA SER A 372 -5.79 -1.65 -28.35
C SER A 372 -5.91 -0.25 -27.77
N ILE A 373 -7.07 0.08 -27.19
CA ILE A 373 -7.36 1.38 -26.55
C ILE A 373 -6.30 1.69 -25.50
N SER A 374 -5.91 0.70 -24.70
CA SER A 374 -4.91 0.88 -23.65
C SER A 374 -3.55 1.33 -24.18
N HIS A 375 -3.17 0.91 -25.39
CA HIS A 375 -1.92 1.30 -26.04
C HIS A 375 -2.06 2.56 -26.91
N THR A 376 -3.17 2.74 -27.62
CA THR A 376 -3.32 3.84 -28.58
C THR A 376 -3.77 5.15 -27.94
N GLU A 377 -4.56 5.07 -26.87
CA GLU A 377 -5.16 6.24 -26.21
C GLU A 377 -4.63 6.41 -24.79
N GLY A 378 -4.75 5.35 -23.98
CA GLY A 378 -4.48 5.41 -22.54
C GLY A 378 -3.03 5.24 -22.11
N PHE A 379 -2.12 4.99 -23.06
CA PHE A 379 -0.70 4.77 -22.74
C PHE A 379 -0.10 6.01 -22.08
N TYR A 380 0.48 5.79 -20.90
CA TYR A 380 1.27 6.77 -20.15
C TYR A 380 2.60 6.12 -19.76
N ASN A 381 2.70 5.56 -18.56
CA ASN A 381 3.81 4.68 -18.16
C ASN A 381 3.52 3.21 -18.46
N VAL A 382 2.24 2.84 -18.40
CA VAL A 382 1.70 1.51 -18.70
C VAL A 382 0.49 1.67 -19.62
N PRO A 383 0.09 0.63 -20.39
CA PRO A 383 -1.11 0.67 -21.21
C PRO A 383 -2.37 0.54 -20.33
N ARG A 384 -3.16 1.61 -20.22
CA ARG A 384 -4.31 1.71 -19.28
C ARG A 384 -5.61 1.96 -20.02
N ILE A 385 -6.73 1.49 -19.48
CA ILE A 385 -8.08 1.95 -19.82
C ILE A 385 -8.71 2.64 -18.61
N ASP A 386 -9.88 3.24 -18.78
CA ASP A 386 -10.76 3.63 -17.66
C ASP A 386 -12.01 2.75 -17.62
N LYS A 387 -12.83 2.93 -16.58
CA LYS A 387 -14.09 2.20 -16.40
C LYS A 387 -15.09 2.49 -17.53
N GLU A 388 -15.05 3.67 -18.16
CA GLU A 388 -15.93 3.98 -19.30
C GLU A 388 -15.59 3.11 -20.52
N ALA A 389 -14.30 3.05 -20.89
CA ALA A 389 -13.83 2.19 -21.97
C ALA A 389 -14.13 0.72 -21.68
N LEU A 390 -13.94 0.27 -20.42
CA LEU A 390 -14.31 -1.09 -20.02
C LEU A 390 -15.79 -1.39 -20.27
N LEU A 391 -16.69 -0.52 -19.82
CA LEU A 391 -18.13 -0.74 -19.93
C LEU A 391 -18.61 -0.80 -21.39
N ASN A 392 -17.97 -0.05 -22.28
CA ASN A 392 -18.27 -0.09 -23.73
C ASN A 392 -17.93 -1.43 -24.39
N TYR A 393 -17.05 -2.24 -23.79
CA TYR A 393 -16.61 -3.54 -24.31
C TYR A 393 -16.74 -4.67 -23.28
N LYS A 394 -17.62 -4.55 -22.29
CA LYS A 394 -17.73 -5.52 -21.19
C LYS A 394 -18.39 -6.86 -21.58
N ASP A 395 -19.17 -6.87 -22.65
CA ASP A 395 -19.98 -8.03 -23.01
C ASP A 395 -19.12 -9.26 -23.34
N GLU A 396 -19.59 -10.44 -22.94
CA GLU A 396 -18.91 -11.72 -23.16
C GLU A 396 -17.51 -11.83 -22.51
N LEU A 397 -17.24 -10.99 -21.50
CA LEU A 397 -16.06 -11.07 -20.65
C LEU A 397 -16.43 -11.58 -19.25
N ILE A 398 -15.54 -12.39 -18.68
CA ILE A 398 -15.47 -12.67 -17.24
C ILE A 398 -14.45 -11.72 -16.63
N VAL A 399 -14.74 -11.17 -15.47
CA VAL A 399 -13.81 -10.35 -14.69
C VAL A 399 -13.64 -10.91 -13.28
N THR A 400 -12.46 -10.70 -12.70
CA THR A 400 -12.16 -11.17 -11.35
C THR A 400 -11.70 -10.04 -10.44
N SER A 401 -11.77 -10.23 -9.12
CA SER A 401 -11.20 -9.30 -8.13
C SER A 401 -9.67 -9.15 -8.25
N GLY A 402 -9.00 -10.09 -8.93
CA GLY A 402 -7.55 -10.13 -9.10
C GLY A 402 -6.78 -10.49 -7.83
N GLY A 403 -5.45 -10.37 -7.92
CA GLY A 403 -4.56 -10.48 -6.76
C GLY A 403 -4.44 -9.15 -6.01
N LEU A 404 -3.40 -8.99 -5.18
CA LEU A 404 -3.19 -7.79 -4.36
C LEU A 404 -3.20 -6.46 -5.13
N SER A 405 -2.91 -6.47 -6.43
CA SER A 405 -2.91 -5.30 -7.31
C SER A 405 -4.28 -4.96 -7.93
N GLY A 406 -5.31 -5.77 -7.68
CA GLY A 406 -6.69 -5.50 -8.10
C GLY A 406 -7.33 -4.40 -7.25
N GLU A 407 -8.41 -3.79 -7.75
CA GLU A 407 -9.07 -2.65 -7.08
C GLU A 407 -9.58 -3.02 -5.69
N VAL A 408 -10.36 -4.09 -5.56
CA VAL A 408 -10.93 -4.53 -4.27
C VAL A 408 -9.82 -4.92 -3.28
N PRO A 409 -8.85 -5.80 -3.63
CA PRO A 409 -7.73 -6.11 -2.75
C PRO A 409 -6.92 -4.90 -2.31
N TYR A 410 -6.60 -3.99 -3.24
CA TYR A 410 -5.83 -2.79 -2.92
C TYR A 410 -6.56 -1.88 -1.94
N LEU A 411 -7.86 -1.63 -2.19
CA LEU A 411 -8.66 -0.76 -1.34
C LEU A 411 -8.78 -1.33 0.08
N LEU A 412 -8.99 -2.63 0.24
CA LEU A 412 -9.05 -3.26 1.57
C LEU A 412 -7.74 -3.03 2.34
N LEU A 413 -6.61 -3.32 1.68
CA LEU A 413 -5.31 -3.33 2.35
C LEU A 413 -4.77 -1.93 2.63
N ASN A 414 -5.18 -0.92 1.85
CA ASN A 414 -4.55 0.42 1.87
C ASN A 414 -5.52 1.58 2.12
N VAL A 415 -6.84 1.36 2.13
CA VAL A 415 -7.84 2.42 2.27
C VAL A 415 -8.89 2.11 3.33
N GLY A 416 -9.51 0.93 3.26
CA GLY A 416 -10.54 0.51 4.20
C GLY A 416 -11.52 -0.49 3.60
N ASP A 417 -12.23 -1.18 4.50
CA ASP A 417 -13.23 -2.20 4.21
C ASP A 417 -14.44 -1.63 3.45
N HIS A 418 -14.94 -0.45 3.83
CA HIS A 418 -16.08 0.19 3.21
C HIS A 418 -15.82 0.48 1.72
N GLN A 419 -14.68 1.09 1.39
CA GLN A 419 -14.32 1.40 0.00
C GLN A 419 -14.07 0.12 -0.81
N ALA A 420 -13.51 -0.92 -0.19
CA ALA A 420 -13.34 -2.21 -0.84
C ALA A 420 -14.68 -2.88 -1.17
N GLU A 421 -15.64 -2.84 -0.25
CA GLU A 421 -17.00 -3.36 -0.46
C GLU A 421 -17.76 -2.56 -1.53
N GLU A 422 -17.67 -1.22 -1.52
CA GLU A 422 -18.26 -0.37 -2.56
C GLU A 422 -17.72 -0.72 -3.95
N ALA A 423 -16.41 -0.89 -4.09
CA ALA A 423 -15.79 -1.31 -5.34
C ALA A 423 -16.26 -2.71 -5.78
N LEU A 424 -16.34 -3.66 -4.84
CA LEU A 424 -16.82 -5.02 -5.07
C LEU A 424 -18.27 -5.03 -5.57
N ILE A 425 -19.15 -4.22 -4.95
CA ILE A 425 -20.54 -4.04 -5.38
C ILE A 425 -20.59 -3.40 -6.78
N TRP A 426 -19.72 -2.44 -7.08
CA TRP A 426 -19.63 -1.85 -8.42
C TRP A 426 -19.32 -2.93 -9.47
N TRP A 427 -18.33 -3.80 -9.23
CA TRP A 427 -17.99 -4.90 -10.12
C TRP A 427 -19.14 -5.89 -10.31
N LYS A 428 -19.76 -6.34 -9.20
CA LYS A 428 -20.93 -7.23 -9.23
C LYS A 428 -22.11 -6.60 -9.98
N THR A 429 -22.34 -5.31 -9.82
CA THR A 429 -23.45 -4.61 -10.50
C THR A 429 -23.27 -4.58 -12.01
N HIS A 430 -22.05 -4.35 -12.51
CA HIS A 430 -21.81 -4.17 -13.95
C HIS A 430 -21.57 -5.48 -14.72
N PHE A 431 -21.06 -6.52 -14.04
CA PHE A 431 -20.73 -7.82 -14.63
C PHE A 431 -21.64 -8.97 -14.18
N GLY A 432 -22.43 -8.79 -13.11
CA GLY A 432 -23.39 -9.79 -12.65
C GLY A 432 -22.74 -11.14 -12.33
N ASP A 433 -23.20 -12.19 -13.00
CA ASP A 433 -22.70 -13.57 -12.84
C ASP A 433 -21.31 -13.80 -13.47
N ASP A 434 -20.84 -12.83 -14.27
CA ASP A 434 -19.52 -12.87 -14.90
C ASP A 434 -18.43 -12.20 -14.03
N PHE A 435 -18.76 -11.74 -12.81
CA PHE A 435 -17.78 -11.31 -11.80
C PHE A 435 -17.50 -12.43 -10.79
N TYR A 436 -16.20 -12.70 -10.59
CA TYR A 436 -15.72 -13.72 -9.66
C TYR A 436 -14.72 -13.14 -8.66
N ILE A 437 -14.77 -13.64 -7.43
CA ILE A 437 -13.73 -13.39 -6.44
C ILE A 437 -12.58 -14.39 -6.68
N GLU A 438 -11.37 -13.86 -6.79
CA GLU A 438 -10.14 -14.64 -7.00
C GLU A 438 -9.40 -14.78 -5.67
N LEU A 439 -9.22 -16.01 -5.19
CA LEU A 439 -8.52 -16.30 -3.94
C LEU A 439 -7.11 -16.81 -4.25
N ASN A 440 -6.09 -16.11 -3.75
CA ASN A 440 -4.68 -16.49 -3.86
C ASN A 440 -4.13 -16.74 -2.44
N ARG A 441 -3.21 -17.71 -2.29
CA ARG A 441 -2.63 -18.06 -0.99
C ARG A 441 -1.20 -18.56 -1.09
N HIS A 442 -0.26 -17.62 -1.10
CA HIS A 442 1.18 -17.80 -1.16
C HIS A 442 1.83 -17.79 0.24
N GLY A 443 1.03 -17.63 1.31
CA GLY A 443 1.50 -17.65 2.70
C GLY A 443 1.97 -16.31 3.22
N ILE A 444 1.40 -15.22 2.71
CA ILE A 444 1.65 -13.85 3.19
C ILE A 444 0.44 -13.34 3.99
N PRO A 445 0.66 -12.57 5.08
CA PRO A 445 -0.43 -12.08 5.94
C PRO A 445 -1.50 -11.27 5.20
N GLU A 446 -1.10 -10.50 4.18
CA GLU A 446 -2.00 -9.71 3.35
C GLU A 446 -3.07 -10.58 2.67
N GLU A 447 -2.69 -11.77 2.21
CA GLU A 447 -3.62 -12.69 1.54
C GLU A 447 -4.54 -13.40 2.52
N ASP A 448 -4.06 -13.74 3.71
CA ASP A 448 -4.92 -14.36 4.73
C ASP A 448 -6.01 -13.36 5.16
N HIS A 449 -5.65 -12.11 5.48
CA HIS A 449 -6.62 -11.04 5.78
C HIS A 449 -7.56 -10.75 4.61
N LEU A 450 -7.02 -10.65 3.39
CA LEU A 450 -7.83 -10.42 2.19
C LEU A 450 -8.81 -11.56 1.92
N ASN A 451 -8.38 -12.82 2.05
CA ASN A 451 -9.22 -13.97 1.76
C ASN A 451 -10.37 -14.10 2.76
N GLU A 452 -10.16 -13.75 4.03
CA GLU A 452 -11.24 -13.68 5.04
C GLU A 452 -12.33 -12.69 4.61
N PHE A 453 -11.93 -11.46 4.29
CA PHE A 453 -12.83 -10.42 3.79
C PHE A 453 -13.55 -10.87 2.49
N LEU A 454 -12.80 -11.38 1.52
CA LEU A 454 -13.36 -11.81 0.23
C LEU A 454 -14.35 -12.97 0.38
N LEU A 455 -14.11 -13.91 1.28
CA LEU A 455 -15.04 -15.01 1.57
C LEU A 455 -16.31 -14.52 2.26
N GLU A 456 -16.20 -13.55 3.17
CA GLU A 456 -17.35 -12.89 3.77
C GLU A 456 -18.17 -12.17 2.70
N MET A 457 -17.53 -11.37 1.85
CA MET A 457 -18.18 -10.63 0.76
C MET A 457 -18.83 -11.57 -0.26
N ALA A 458 -18.18 -12.69 -0.59
CA ALA A 458 -18.73 -13.72 -1.46
C ALA A 458 -20.07 -14.24 -0.92
N LYS A 459 -20.13 -14.54 0.38
CA LYS A 459 -21.35 -15.00 1.06
C LYS A 459 -22.41 -13.90 1.16
N LYS A 460 -22.00 -12.67 1.51
CA LYS A 460 -22.88 -11.51 1.72
C LYS A 460 -23.59 -11.09 0.43
N HIS A 461 -22.87 -11.11 -0.70
CA HIS A 461 -23.32 -10.57 -1.99
C HIS A 461 -23.60 -11.63 -3.06
N ASP A 462 -23.61 -12.91 -2.69
CA ASP A 462 -23.81 -14.05 -3.60
C ASP A 462 -22.88 -13.97 -4.84
N ILE A 463 -21.57 -13.92 -4.56
CA ILE A 463 -20.52 -13.85 -5.58
C ILE A 463 -19.75 -15.16 -5.58
N LYS A 464 -19.60 -15.73 -6.77
CA LYS A 464 -18.81 -16.95 -6.96
C LYS A 464 -17.33 -16.64 -6.76
N TYR A 465 -16.61 -17.56 -6.14
CA TYR A 465 -15.18 -17.45 -5.95
C TYR A 465 -14.46 -18.69 -6.47
N PHE A 466 -13.17 -18.57 -6.76
CA PHE A 466 -12.33 -19.68 -7.20
C PHE A 466 -10.89 -19.52 -6.68
N ALA A 467 -10.17 -20.64 -6.58
CA ALA A 467 -8.76 -20.64 -6.23
C ALA A 467 -7.89 -20.32 -7.45
N SER A 468 -6.92 -19.43 -7.27
CA SER A 468 -5.91 -19.02 -8.24
C SER A 468 -4.54 -19.03 -7.58
N ASN A 469 -3.49 -18.87 -8.40
CA ASN A 469 -2.10 -18.85 -7.94
C ASN A 469 -1.24 -17.84 -8.70
N ASN A 470 -1.85 -16.96 -9.49
CA ASN A 470 -1.21 -15.89 -10.27
C ASN A 470 0.25 -16.19 -10.72
N THR A 471 0.45 -17.13 -11.64
CA THR A 471 1.79 -17.73 -11.87
C THR A 471 2.66 -16.91 -12.82
N TYR A 472 3.98 -16.92 -12.58
CA TYR A 472 4.99 -16.22 -13.41
C TYR A 472 6.15 -17.12 -13.88
N TYR A 473 6.24 -18.38 -13.42
CA TYR A 473 7.29 -19.35 -13.77
C TYR A 473 6.83 -20.81 -13.68
#